data_AF-A0A5D2JUK2-F1
#
_entry.id   AF-A0A5D2JUK2-F1
#
_cell.length_a   1.000
_cell.length_b   1.000
_cell.length_c   1.000
_cell.angle_alpha   90.00
_cell.angle_beta   90.00
_cell.angle_gamma   90.00
#
_symmetry.space_group_name_H-M   'P 1'
#
loop_
_entity.id
_entity.type
_entity.pdbx_description
1 polymer ?
#
loop_
_entity_poly.entity_id
_entity_poly.type
_entity_poly.pdbx_seq_one_letter_code
_entity_poly.pdbx_strand_id
1 'polypeptide(L)'
;MEKARSLKLCLDSVSMWVKLKWEEDSKEYGSPVVSASTIADVIKSRTEALLKKTKTSVSPKPIVMRAEFAHCPNLNIIDTPGFDLKHV
;
A
#
# COMPACT_ATOMS: atom_id res chain seq x y z
N MET A 1 19.99 -5.59 15.03
CA MET A 1 18.58 -5.31 15.40
C MET A 1 18.19 -4.00 14.76
N GLU A 2 17.69 -4.05 13.53
CA GLU A 2 17.34 -2.84 12.78
C GLU A 2 15.89 -2.47 13.07
N LYS A 3 15.69 -1.30 13.68
CA LYS A 3 14.37 -0.74 13.95
C LYS A 3 13.72 -0.42 12.61
N ALA A 4 12.81 -1.29 12.15
CA ALA A 4 11.87 -0.94 11.11
C ALA A 4 11.13 0.33 11.54
N ARG A 5 11.43 1.45 10.90
CA ARG A 5 10.72 2.71 11.10
C ARG A 5 9.33 2.53 10.50
N SER A 6 8.41 2.00 11.29
CA SER A 6 6.99 1.99 10.97
C SER A 6 6.56 3.45 10.83
N LEU A 7 6.26 3.89 9.61
CA LEU A 7 5.50 5.11 9.37
C LEU A 7 4.09 4.84 9.91
N LYS A 8 3.92 5.14 11.20
CA LYS A 8 2.61 5.12 11.86
C LYS A 8 1.84 6.34 11.34
N LEU A 9 1.13 6.16 10.24
CA LEU A 9 0.02 7.04 9.90
C LEU A 9 -0.99 6.88 11.05
N CYS A 10 -0.98 7.81 12.00
CA CYS A 10 -2.04 7.89 13.02
C CYS A 10 -3.34 8.23 12.30
N LEU A 11 -4.17 7.21 12.08
CA LEU A 11 -5.45 7.27 11.38
C LEU A 11 -6.62 7.59 12.34
N ASP A 12 -6.33 8.25 13.47
CA ASP A 12 -7.26 8.31 14.61
C ASP A 12 -8.08 9.63 14.69
N SER A 13 -7.95 10.55 13.73
CA SER A 13 -8.86 11.69 13.69
C SER A 13 -8.91 12.39 12.34
N VAL A 14 -10.15 12.66 11.90
CA VAL A 14 -10.59 13.45 10.74
C VAL A 14 -10.50 12.72 9.37
N SER A 15 -11.67 12.29 8.89
CA SER A 15 -12.09 12.17 7.47
C SER A 15 -11.06 11.85 6.38
N MET A 16 -10.25 10.80 6.53
CA MET A 16 -9.40 10.30 5.43
C MET A 16 -10.06 9.09 4.75
N TRP A 17 -10.14 9.13 3.43
CA TRP A 17 -10.74 8.08 2.60
C TRP A 17 -9.68 7.64 1.61
N VAL A 18 -9.46 6.33 1.52
CA VAL A 18 -8.47 5.77 0.60
C VAL A 18 -9.19 5.03 -0.52
N LYS A 19 -8.89 5.42 -1.75
CA LYS A 19 -9.33 4.72 -2.94
C LYS A 19 -8.16 3.87 -3.45
N LEU A 20 -8.39 2.57 -3.57
CA LEU A 20 -7.39 1.62 -4.06
C LEU A 20 -7.56 1.43 -5.56
N LYS A 21 -6.45 1.38 -6.30
CA LYS A 21 -6.47 1.00 -7.72
C LYS A 21 -6.09 -0.47 -7.87
N TRP A 22 -7.03 -1.25 -8.38
CA TRP A 22 -6.94 -2.72 -8.42
C TRP A 22 -6.30 -3.29 -9.69
N GLU A 23 -6.27 -2.54 -10.79
CA GLU A 23 -5.61 -2.96 -12.04
C GLU A 23 -4.99 -1.74 -12.70
N GLU A 24 -3.77 -1.87 -13.21
CA GLU A 24 -3.09 -0.79 -13.93
C GLU A 24 -3.88 -0.37 -15.19
N ASP A 25 -4.53 -1.35 -15.85
CA ASP A 25 -5.36 -1.16 -17.05
C ASP A 25 -6.71 -0.50 -16.76
N SER A 26 -7.20 -0.53 -15.52
CA SER A 26 -8.40 0.22 -15.15
C SER A 26 -8.04 1.69 -14.98
N LYS A 27 -8.78 2.59 -15.62
CA LYS A 27 -8.58 4.04 -15.42
C LYS A 27 -9.15 4.53 -14.10
N GLU A 28 -9.97 3.72 -13.44
CA GLU A 28 -10.77 4.13 -12.29
C GLU A 28 -10.24 3.53 -10.98
N TYR A 29 -10.27 4.34 -9.93
CA TYR A 29 -10.06 3.86 -8.58
C TYR A 29 -11.33 3.20 -8.05
N GLY A 30 -11.17 2.19 -7.20
CA GLY A 30 -12.30 1.52 -6.56
C GLY A 30 -13.00 2.38 -5.50
N SER A 31 -14.03 1.81 -4.89
CA SER A 31 -14.82 2.46 -3.84
C SER A 31 -13.95 2.93 -2.65
N PRO A 32 -14.34 4.01 -1.96
CA PRO A 32 -13.61 4.50 -0.80
C PRO A 32 -13.56 3.47 0.33
N VAL A 33 -12.38 3.24 0.89
CA VAL A 33 -12.15 2.45 2.10
C VAL A 33 -11.75 3.42 3.23
N VAL A 34 -12.39 3.29 4.38
CA VAL A 34 -12.27 4.24 5.51
C VAL A 34 -11.46 3.67 6.67
N SER A 35 -11.36 2.33 6.79
CA SER A 35 -10.66 1.65 7.88
C SER A 35 -9.23 1.27 7.53
N ALA A 36 -8.30 1.64 8.42
CA ALA A 36 -6.89 1.28 8.35
C ALA A 36 -6.66 -0.24 8.25
N SER A 37 -7.39 -1.01 9.07
CA SER A 37 -7.31 -2.48 9.11
C SER A 37 -7.72 -3.10 7.77
N THR A 38 -8.83 -2.64 7.20
CA THR A 38 -9.31 -3.14 5.91
C THR A 38 -8.33 -2.84 4.78
N ILE A 39 -7.69 -1.67 4.80
CA ILE A 39 -6.61 -1.34 3.84
C ILE A 39 -5.45 -2.32 3.99
N ALA A 40 -5.00 -2.58 5.22
CA ALA A 40 -3.91 -3.52 5.50
C ALA A 40 -4.25 -4.94 5.05
N ASP A 41 -5.46 -5.42 5.34
CA ASP A 41 -5.95 -6.74 4.93
C ASP A 41 -6.00 -6.89 3.41
N VAL A 42 -6.47 -5.85 2.69
CA VAL A 42 -6.52 -5.83 1.23
C VAL A 42 -5.12 -5.86 0.61
N ILE A 43 -4.18 -5.04 1.10
CA ILE A 43 -2.79 -5.03 0.64
C ILE A 43 -2.17 -6.42 0.85
N LYS A 44 -2.33 -7.00 2.05
CA LYS A 44 -1.82 -8.31 2.39
C LYS A 44 -2.37 -9.40 1.49
N SER A 45 -3.69 -9.52 1.39
CA SER A 45 -4.36 -10.55 0.58
C SER A 45 -3.92 -10.50 -0.89
N ARG A 46 -3.81 -9.29 -1.45
CA ARG A 46 -3.41 -9.10 -2.84
C ARG A 46 -1.94 -9.45 -3.07
N THR A 47 -1.07 -9.06 -2.14
CA THR A 47 0.36 -9.38 -2.19
C THR A 47 0.56 -10.90 -2.12
N GLU A 48 -0.09 -11.58 -1.17
CA GLU A 48 -0.02 -13.03 -1.02
C GLU A 48 -0.52 -13.77 -2.27
N ALA A 49 -1.65 -13.35 -2.85
CA ALA A 49 -2.20 -13.95 -4.06
C ALA A 49 -1.25 -13.82 -5.26
N LEU A 50 -0.65 -12.64 -5.45
CA LEU A 50 0.30 -12.39 -6.53
C LEU A 50 1.59 -13.20 -6.36
N LEU A 51 2.21 -13.14 -5.18
CA LEU A 51 3.47 -13.83 -4.89
C LEU A 51 3.31 -15.35 -4.99
N LYS A 52 2.17 -15.90 -4.55
CA LYS A 52 1.86 -17.32 -4.71
C LYS A 52 1.72 -17.72 -6.19
N LYS A 53 1.14 -16.85 -7.02
CA LYS A 53 0.98 -17.08 -8.47
C LYS A 53 2.33 -17.01 -9.20
N THR A 54 3.17 -16.04 -8.87
CA THR A 54 4.46 -15.82 -9.55
C THR A 54 5.60 -16.65 -8.97
N LYS A 55 5.41 -17.25 -7.79
CA LYS A 55 6.44 -17.98 -7.03
C LYS A 55 7.67 -17.11 -6.73
N THR A 56 7.46 -15.82 -6.47
CA THR A 56 8.51 -14.86 -6.12
C THR A 56 8.35 -14.38 -4.68
N SER A 57 9.44 -13.92 -4.06
CA SER A 57 9.38 -13.31 -2.71
C SER A 57 8.97 -11.84 -2.73
N VAL A 58 9.19 -11.16 -3.85
CA VAL A 58 8.80 -9.76 -4.10
C VAL A 58 8.23 -9.64 -5.52
N SER A 59 7.48 -8.59 -5.77
CA SER A 59 6.98 -8.26 -7.12
C SER A 59 7.44 -6.86 -7.50
N PRO A 60 7.89 -6.64 -8.74
CA PRO A 60 8.10 -5.28 -9.26
C PRO A 60 6.78 -4.56 -9.57
N LYS A 61 5.63 -5.27 -9.53
CA LYS A 61 4.32 -4.68 -9.81
C LYS A 61 3.85 -3.84 -8.62
N PRO A 62 3.67 -2.52 -8.77
CA PRO A 62 3.28 -1.65 -7.66
C PRO A 62 1.82 -1.83 -7.26
N ILE A 63 1.52 -1.53 -6.00
CA ILE A 63 0.15 -1.30 -5.53
C ILE A 63 -0.09 0.20 -5.50
N VAL A 64 -0.98 0.69 -6.39
CA VAL A 64 -1.30 2.11 -6.49
C VAL A 64 -2.48 2.44 -5.57
N MET A 65 -2.28 3.43 -4.70
CA MET A 65 -3.28 3.90 -3.73
C MET A 65 -3.43 5.42 -3.85
N ARG A 66 -4.66 5.92 -3.68
CA ARG A 66 -4.96 7.34 -3.57
C ARG A 66 -5.65 7.61 -2.24
N ALA A 67 -4.99 8.38 -1.38
CA ALA A 67 -5.59 8.88 -0.15
C ALA A 67 -6.05 10.32 -0.37
N GLU A 68 -7.28 10.63 0.01
CA GLU A 68 -7.83 11.99 0.00
C GLU A 68 -8.04 12.44 1.45
N PHE A 69 -7.36 13.52 1.82
CA PHE A 69 -7.43 14.13 3.14
C PHE A 69 -7.39 15.65 3.01
N ALA A 70 -8.32 16.34 3.68
CA ALA A 70 -8.54 17.78 3.50
C ALA A 70 -7.34 18.67 3.85
N HIS A 71 -6.42 18.18 4.69
CA HIS A 71 -5.27 18.95 5.16
C HIS A 71 -3.92 18.32 4.75
N CYS A 72 -3.90 17.44 3.74
CA CYS A 72 -2.66 16.89 3.19
C CYS A 72 -2.19 17.73 1.99
N PRO A 73 -0.91 18.11 1.89
CA PRO A 73 -0.37 18.60 0.63
C PRO A 73 -0.48 17.53 -0.45
N ASN A 74 -0.55 17.94 -1.73
CA ASN A 74 -0.48 17.00 -2.85
C ASN A 74 0.89 16.32 -2.85
N LEU A 75 0.95 15.06 -2.44
CA LEU A 75 2.18 14.31 -2.26
C LEU A 75 2.04 12.91 -2.88
N ASN A 76 3.14 12.42 -3.44
CA ASN A 76 3.30 11.03 -3.86
C ASN A 76 4.34 10.36 -2.95
N ILE A 77 3.95 9.26 -2.30
CA ILE A 77 4.85 8.45 -1.46
C ILE A 77 5.01 7.10 -2.15
N ILE A 78 6.26 6.63 -2.24
CA ILE A 78 6.60 5.31 -2.78
C ILE A 78 7.20 4.49 -1.64
N ASP A 79 6.51 3.42 -1.27
CA ASP A 79 7.04 2.38 -0.39
C ASP A 79 7.65 1.28 -1.25
N THR A 80 8.94 1.00 -1.05
CA THR A 80 9.69 0.01 -1.84
C THR A 80 10.07 -1.16 -0.95
N PRO A 81 10.09 -2.40 -1.48
CA PRO A 81 10.64 -3.55 -0.75
C PRO A 81 12.04 -3.25 -0.20
N GLY A 82 12.33 -3.75 0.99
CA GLY A 82 13.68 -3.67 1.57
C GLY A 82 14.69 -4.45 0.73
N PHE A 83 15.95 -4.02 0.74
CA PHE A 83 17.03 -4.73 0.08
C PHE A 83 17.30 -6.07 0.77
N ASP A 84 17.39 -7.15 -0.02
CA ASP A 84 17.86 -8.45 0.49
C ASP A 84 19.39 -8.46 0.52
N LEU A 85 19.97 -8.12 1.67
CA LEU A 85 21.43 -8.04 1.87
C LEU A 85 22.13 -9.40 1.91
N LYS A 86 21.44 -10.53 1.68
CA LYS A 86 22.03 -11.87 1.76
C LYS A 86 22.95 -12.23 0.58
N HIS A 87 23.06 -11.36 -0.42
CA HIS A 87 23.83 -11.57 -1.64
C HIS A 87 24.73 -10.37 -2.01
N VAL A 88 25.01 -9.49 -1.04
CA VAL A 88 25.98 -8.38 -1.18
C VAL A 88 27.29 -8.75 -0.49
#